data_AF-A0A537TUQ7-F1
#
_entry.id   AF-A0A537TUQ7-F1
#
_cell.length_a   1.000
_cell.length_b   1.000
_cell.length_c   1.000
_cell.angle_alpha   90.00
_cell.angle_beta   90.00
_cell.angle_gamma   90.00
#
_symmetry.space_group_name_H-M   'P 1'
#
loop_
_entity.id
_entity.type
_entity.pdbx_description
1 polymer ?
#
loop_
_entity_poly.entity_id
_entity_poly.type
_entity_poly.pdbx_seq_one_letter_code
_entity_poly.pdbx_strand_id
1 'polypeptide(L)'
;MTDLLVRKAGEALEKRTSRRGLLVRLALAGSALTIAPLRYLLRPESAWAVVTCRGCSAGSRCCDGWTTFCCTINNGLNSCPAYAYVGGWWKCTSYGGARLCRDTNVRYYIDCNRIPGTRCPGGCHCAGGNCHNRSTCCNVFRYGQCNTHIGGVTEVVCRVIKCVNPCELYDFCDCTPKVDNLTCGHEATCL
;
A
#
# COMPACT_ATOMS: atom_id res chain seq x y z
N MET A 1 -21.92 -43.24 -14.97
CA MET A 1 -20.45 -43.22 -14.73
C MET A 1 -19.95 -41.86 -14.24
N THR A 2 -20.64 -40.77 -14.56
CA THR A 2 -20.38 -39.39 -14.10
C THR A 2 -20.67 -39.16 -12.61
N ASP A 3 -21.73 -39.78 -12.07
CA ASP A 3 -22.14 -39.57 -10.67
C ASP A 3 -21.10 -40.04 -9.66
N LEU A 4 -20.32 -41.05 -10.01
CA LEU A 4 -19.28 -41.60 -9.16
C LEU A 4 -18.07 -40.65 -9.05
N LEU A 5 -17.77 -39.93 -10.15
CA LEU A 5 -16.70 -38.93 -10.19
C LEU A 5 -17.10 -37.67 -9.45
N VAL A 6 -18.35 -37.21 -9.61
CA VAL A 6 -18.88 -36.05 -8.89
C VAL A 6 -18.93 -36.32 -7.39
N ARG A 7 -19.34 -37.52 -6.98
CA ARG A 7 -19.35 -37.90 -5.55
C ARG A 7 -17.94 -37.98 -4.96
N LYS A 8 -16.98 -38.60 -5.67
CA LYS A 8 -15.58 -38.64 -5.19
C LYS A 8 -14.94 -37.26 -5.12
N ALA A 9 -15.24 -36.38 -6.09
CA ALA A 9 -14.76 -34.99 -6.08
C ALA A 9 -15.40 -34.20 -4.93
N GLY A 10 -16.70 -34.39 -4.68
CA GLY A 10 -17.43 -33.77 -3.57
C GLY A 10 -16.90 -34.19 -2.19
N GLU A 11 -16.68 -35.49 -1.98
CA GLU A 11 -16.15 -36.03 -0.73
C GLU A 11 -14.70 -35.58 -0.47
N ALA A 12 -13.88 -35.42 -1.53
CA ALA A 12 -12.52 -34.90 -1.40
C ALA A 12 -12.50 -33.39 -1.06
N LEU A 13 -13.43 -32.61 -1.60
CA LEU A 13 -13.56 -31.17 -1.34
C LEU A 13 -14.13 -30.89 0.06
N GLU A 14 -15.06 -31.75 0.51
CA GLU A 14 -15.71 -31.65 1.81
C GLU A 14 -14.73 -31.87 2.97
N LYS A 15 -13.71 -32.71 2.79
CA LYS A 15 -12.63 -32.88 3.79
C LYS A 15 -11.76 -31.65 3.99
N ARG A 16 -11.76 -30.68 3.07
CA ARG A 16 -10.85 -29.51 3.12
C ARG A 16 -11.54 -28.16 3.18
N THR A 17 -12.86 -28.09 2.98
CA THR A 17 -13.57 -26.81 2.92
C THR A 17 -14.91 -26.89 3.64
N SER A 18 -15.12 -26.00 4.62
CA SER A 18 -16.43 -25.86 5.26
C SER A 18 -17.42 -25.31 4.23
N ARG A 19 -18.51 -26.04 3.96
CA ARG A 19 -19.59 -25.67 3.02
C ARG A 19 -20.04 -24.21 3.21
N ARG A 20 -20.03 -23.71 4.45
CA ARG A 20 -20.39 -22.33 4.81
C ARG A 20 -19.38 -21.29 4.30
N GLY A 21 -18.09 -21.58 4.31
CA GLY A 21 -17.05 -20.66 3.83
C GLY A 21 -17.01 -20.54 2.31
N LEU A 22 -17.31 -21.63 1.59
CA LEU A 22 -17.40 -21.61 0.13
C LEU A 22 -18.61 -20.79 -0.34
N LEU A 23 -19.77 -20.98 0.30
CA LEU A 23 -20.99 -20.24 -0.02
C LEU A 23 -20.84 -18.73 0.25
N VAL A 24 -20.15 -18.35 1.33
CA VAL A 24 -19.87 -16.93 1.64
C VAL A 24 -18.95 -16.30 0.57
N ARG A 25 -17.92 -17.03 0.11
CA ARG A 25 -17.01 -16.53 -0.95
C ARG A 25 -17.72 -16.37 -2.30
N LEU A 26 -18.61 -17.30 -2.63
CA LEU A 26 -19.42 -17.22 -3.85
C LEU A 26 -20.45 -16.09 -3.80
N ALA A 27 -21.12 -15.90 -2.66
CA ALA A 27 -22.07 -14.80 -2.48
C ALA A 27 -21.39 -13.43 -2.62
N LEU A 28 -20.19 -13.26 -2.02
CA LEU A 28 -19.41 -12.02 -2.17
C LEU A 28 -18.97 -11.76 -3.61
N ALA A 29 -18.51 -12.79 -4.32
CA ALA A 29 -18.09 -12.65 -5.71
C ALA A 29 -19.27 -12.34 -6.65
N GLY A 30 -20.43 -12.97 -6.42
CA GLY A 30 -21.64 -12.76 -7.23
C GLY A 30 -22.21 -11.34 -7.09
N SER A 31 -22.31 -10.83 -5.87
CA SER A 31 -22.83 -9.46 -5.64
C SER A 31 -21.93 -8.37 -6.22
N ALA A 32 -20.61 -8.62 -6.33
CA ALA A 32 -19.68 -7.64 -6.91
C ALA A 32 -19.87 -7.45 -8.43
N LEU A 33 -20.27 -8.51 -9.14
CA LEU A 33 -20.40 -8.50 -10.59
C LEU A 33 -21.71 -7.86 -11.09
N THR A 34 -22.79 -7.94 -10.31
CA THR A 34 -24.10 -7.39 -10.72
C THR A 34 -24.18 -5.87 -10.62
N ILE A 35 -23.41 -5.25 -9.72
CA ILE A 35 -23.53 -3.82 -9.43
C ILE A 35 -22.64 -2.96 -10.35
N ALA A 36 -21.56 -3.49 -10.92
CA ALA A 36 -20.65 -2.70 -11.76
C ALA A 36 -19.77 -3.54 -12.73
N PRO A 37 -20.36 -4.23 -13.73
CA PRO A 37 -19.62 -5.19 -14.57
C PRO A 37 -18.53 -4.53 -15.43
N LEU A 38 -18.77 -3.35 -16.01
CA LEU A 38 -17.79 -2.67 -16.88
C LEU A 38 -16.65 -1.97 -16.11
N ARG A 39 -16.82 -1.64 -14.82
CA ARG A 39 -15.78 -0.96 -14.04
C ARG A 39 -14.58 -1.88 -13.77
N TYR A 40 -14.83 -3.17 -13.53
CA TYR A 40 -13.76 -4.16 -13.36
C TYR A 40 -13.13 -4.61 -14.68
N LEU A 41 -13.84 -4.46 -15.81
CA LEU A 41 -13.31 -4.81 -17.13
C LEU A 41 -12.39 -3.71 -17.69
N LEU A 42 -12.67 -2.43 -17.41
CA LEU A 42 -11.95 -1.29 -17.96
C LEU A 42 -10.90 -0.66 -17.01
N ARG A 43 -10.97 -0.96 -15.70
CA ARG A 43 -9.94 -0.60 -14.71
C ARG A 43 -9.73 -1.76 -13.75
N PRO A 44 -8.65 -2.55 -13.91
CA PRO A 44 -8.29 -3.57 -12.93
C PRO A 44 -7.76 -2.89 -11.66
N GLU A 45 -8.66 -2.38 -10.82
CA GLU A 45 -8.35 -1.97 -9.45
C GLU A 45 -8.44 -3.21 -8.56
N SER A 46 -7.33 -3.56 -7.91
CA SER A 46 -7.27 -4.67 -6.96
C SER A 46 -8.13 -4.37 -5.72
N ALA A 47 -8.69 -5.42 -5.10
CA ALA A 47 -9.64 -5.42 -3.98
C ALA A 47 -9.20 -4.73 -2.66
N TRP A 48 -8.20 -3.85 -2.68
CA TRP A 48 -7.66 -3.12 -1.54
C TRP A 48 -8.35 -1.77 -1.25
N ALA A 49 -9.17 -1.27 -2.17
CA ALA A 49 -9.81 0.05 -2.03
C ALA A 49 -11.01 0.12 -1.05
N VAL A 50 -11.42 -0.99 -0.42
CA VAL A 50 -12.70 -1.07 0.32
C VAL A 50 -12.55 -1.17 1.86
N VAL A 51 -11.35 -1.45 2.40
CA VAL A 51 -11.17 -1.66 3.86
C VAL A 51 -10.40 -0.54 4.56
N THR A 52 -9.77 0.36 3.82
CA THR A 52 -8.68 1.21 4.35
C THR A 52 -9.11 2.54 4.97
N CYS A 53 -10.33 3.03 4.68
CA CYS A 53 -10.81 4.31 5.20
C CYS A 53 -12.18 4.21 5.89
N ARG A 54 -12.17 3.80 7.17
CA ARG A 54 -13.38 3.85 8.01
C ARG A 54 -13.57 5.26 8.57
N GLY A 55 -14.79 5.79 8.45
CA GLY A 55 -15.16 7.08 9.07
C GLY A 55 -14.82 8.33 8.25
N CYS A 56 -14.41 8.18 7.00
CA CYS A 56 -14.15 9.30 6.08
C CYS A 56 -15.06 9.25 4.86
N SER A 57 -15.34 10.42 4.28
CA SER A 57 -16.08 10.51 3.03
C SER A 57 -15.27 9.95 1.85
N ALA A 58 -15.98 9.43 0.85
CA ALA A 58 -15.38 9.05 -0.42
C ALA A 58 -14.69 10.27 -1.06
N GLY A 59 -13.47 10.08 -1.56
CA GLY A 59 -12.63 11.15 -2.10
C GLY A 59 -11.77 11.91 -1.07
N SER A 60 -11.89 11.58 0.22
CA SER A 60 -10.92 12.05 1.22
C SER A 60 -9.52 11.51 0.92
N ARG A 61 -8.48 12.23 1.36
CA ARG A 61 -7.08 11.82 1.17
C ARG A 61 -6.79 10.48 1.85
N CYS A 62 -7.47 10.15 2.94
CA CYS A 62 -7.31 8.84 3.58
C CYS A 62 -7.78 7.69 2.68
N CYS A 63 -8.79 7.93 1.84
CA CYS A 63 -9.40 6.95 0.95
C CYS A 63 -8.75 6.90 -0.46
N ASP A 64 -7.72 7.69 -0.73
CA ASP A 64 -7.18 7.84 -2.10
C ASP A 64 -6.28 6.68 -2.55
N GLY A 65 -6.11 5.65 -1.70
CA GLY A 65 -5.29 4.48 -1.96
C GLY A 65 -3.80 4.68 -1.67
N TRP A 66 -3.38 5.87 -1.23
CA TRP A 66 -1.98 6.17 -0.98
C TRP A 66 -1.62 6.21 0.51
N THR A 67 -0.32 6.13 0.77
CA THR A 67 0.24 6.14 2.13
C THR A 67 0.71 7.54 2.52
N THR A 68 0.53 7.87 3.80
CA THR A 68 0.97 9.12 4.40
C THR A 68 2.48 9.31 4.37
N PHE A 69 2.93 10.55 4.51
CA PHE A 69 4.34 10.86 4.71
C PHE A 69 4.74 10.64 6.17
N CYS A 70 5.99 10.25 6.41
CA CYS A 70 6.47 9.91 7.75
C CYS A 70 6.43 11.11 8.70
N CYS A 71 6.68 12.32 8.21
CA CYS A 71 6.58 13.53 9.04
C CYS A 71 5.18 13.70 9.66
N THR A 72 4.12 13.19 9.03
CA THR A 72 2.74 13.27 9.56
C THR A 72 2.53 12.41 10.81
N ILE A 73 3.23 11.27 10.92
CA ILE A 73 3.04 10.29 12.01
C ILE A 73 4.26 10.15 12.93
N ASN A 74 5.38 10.76 12.55
CA ASN A 74 6.66 10.64 13.22
C ASN A 74 7.11 11.99 13.81
N ASN A 75 6.19 12.72 14.46
CA ASN A 75 6.47 13.99 15.13
C ASN A 75 7.15 15.05 14.23
N GLY A 76 6.74 15.15 12.96
CA GLY A 76 7.34 16.06 11.98
C GLY A 76 8.63 15.54 11.33
N LEU A 77 9.17 14.40 11.77
CA LEU A 77 10.41 13.85 11.23
C LEU A 77 10.19 13.16 9.88
N ASN A 78 10.91 13.63 8.86
CA ASN A 78 10.95 13.00 7.55
C ASN A 78 11.99 11.86 7.50
N SER A 79 11.76 10.86 8.36
CA SER A 79 12.56 9.63 8.49
C SER A 79 11.66 8.45 8.89
N CYS A 80 12.11 7.22 8.64
CA CYS A 80 11.36 6.04 9.06
C CYS A 80 11.22 5.97 10.59
N PRO A 81 10.03 5.68 11.13
CA PRO A 81 9.86 5.39 12.55
C PRO A 81 10.67 4.17 12.98
N ALA A 82 10.97 4.05 14.29
CA ALA A 82 11.82 2.97 14.83
C ALA A 82 11.31 1.53 14.59
N TYR A 83 10.02 1.36 14.33
CA TYR A 83 9.41 0.05 14.02
C TYR A 83 9.28 -0.22 12.51
N ALA A 84 9.90 0.63 11.69
CA ALA A 84 9.91 0.53 10.24
C ALA A 84 11.34 0.49 9.69
N TYR A 85 11.51 -0.14 8.54
CA TYR A 85 12.74 -0.18 7.79
C TYR A 85 12.51 0.38 6.39
N VAL A 86 13.57 0.85 5.74
CA VAL A 86 13.52 1.30 4.35
C VAL A 86 13.36 0.08 3.45
N GLY A 87 12.18 -0.12 2.87
CA GLY A 87 11.88 -1.27 2.02
C GLY A 87 12.07 -1.00 0.54
N GLY A 88 12.02 0.27 0.13
CA GLY A 88 11.99 0.61 -1.28
C GLY A 88 12.00 2.07 -1.62
N TRP A 89 12.27 2.38 -2.88
CA TRP A 89 12.21 3.77 -3.36
C TRP A 89 11.72 3.91 -4.81
N TRP A 90 11.34 5.12 -5.18
CA TRP A 90 11.13 5.52 -6.57
C TRP A 90 11.34 7.02 -6.68
N LYS A 91 11.45 7.52 -7.91
CA LYS A 91 11.49 8.94 -8.19
C LYS A 91 10.25 9.40 -8.93
N CYS A 92 9.82 10.60 -8.60
CA CYS A 92 9.01 11.45 -9.46
C CYS A 92 9.98 12.34 -10.26
N THR A 93 9.89 12.33 -11.58
CA THR A 93 10.77 13.11 -12.47
C THR A 93 10.17 14.44 -12.93
N SER A 94 8.94 14.73 -12.53
CA SER A 94 8.20 15.94 -12.90
C SER A 94 7.57 16.59 -11.67
N TYR A 95 8.37 16.77 -10.62
CA TYR A 95 7.90 17.39 -9.39
C TYR A 95 7.77 18.90 -9.62
N GLY A 96 6.53 19.39 -9.73
CA GLY A 96 6.22 20.81 -9.91
C GLY A 96 5.71 21.50 -8.63
N GLY A 97 5.87 20.85 -7.47
CA GLY A 97 5.36 21.38 -6.20
C GLY A 97 6.28 22.44 -5.57
N ALA A 98 5.78 23.10 -4.53
CA ALA A 98 6.46 24.22 -3.88
C ALA A 98 7.18 23.85 -2.56
N ARG A 99 7.23 22.57 -2.21
CA ARG A 99 7.77 22.05 -0.93
C ARG A 99 9.16 21.43 -1.13
N LEU A 100 9.63 20.61 -0.18
CA LEU A 100 10.92 19.92 -0.24
C LEU A 100 11.23 19.35 -1.64
N CYS A 101 12.43 19.63 -2.15
CA CYS A 101 12.93 19.28 -3.48
C CYS A 101 12.36 20.11 -4.65
N ARG A 102 11.75 21.27 -4.38
CA ARG A 102 11.32 22.21 -5.42
C ARG A 102 12.43 22.54 -6.42
N ASP A 103 13.63 22.83 -5.93
CA ASP A 103 14.71 23.35 -6.78
C ASP A 103 15.30 22.29 -7.72
N THR A 104 15.08 21.00 -7.43
CA THR A 104 15.61 19.89 -8.25
C THR A 104 14.59 19.37 -9.27
N ASN A 105 13.30 19.73 -9.16
CA ASN A 105 12.18 19.17 -9.94
C ASN A 105 12.09 17.63 -9.94
N VAL A 106 12.83 16.97 -9.06
CA VAL A 106 12.90 15.53 -8.88
C VAL A 106 12.78 15.25 -7.41
N ARG A 107 11.87 14.33 -7.07
CA ARG A 107 11.60 13.94 -5.69
C ARG A 107 11.69 12.43 -5.56
N TYR A 108 12.48 11.98 -4.61
CA TYR A 108 12.63 10.56 -4.30
C TYR A 108 11.73 10.21 -3.12
N TYR A 109 10.88 9.22 -3.33
CA TYR A 109 9.97 8.68 -2.34
C TYR A 109 10.55 7.36 -1.86
N ILE A 110 10.55 7.18 -0.55
CA ILE A 110 11.08 5.99 0.11
C ILE A 110 9.97 5.40 0.95
N ASP A 111 9.62 4.14 0.72
CA ASP A 111 8.67 3.42 1.56
C ASP A 111 9.37 2.93 2.83
N CYS A 112 8.78 3.28 3.98
CA CYS A 112 9.14 2.71 5.27
C CYS A 112 8.18 1.57 5.59
N ASN A 113 8.63 0.34 5.42
CA ASN A 113 7.84 -0.87 5.66
C ASN A 113 7.96 -1.30 7.13
N ARG A 114 6.90 -1.84 7.70
CA ARG A 114 6.88 -2.34 9.08
C ARG A 114 7.90 -3.49 9.23
N ILE A 115 8.75 -3.47 10.25
CA ILE A 115 9.70 -4.56 10.51
C ILE A 115 8.94 -5.88 10.77
N PRO A 116 9.30 -7.01 10.14
CA PRO A 116 8.68 -8.32 10.44
C PRO A 116 8.68 -8.62 11.95
N GLY A 117 7.59 -9.18 12.47
CA GLY A 117 7.42 -9.45 13.90
C GLY A 117 6.96 -8.26 14.75
N THR A 118 7.08 -7.01 14.26
CA THR A 118 6.47 -5.84 14.94
C THR A 118 5.01 -5.65 14.51
N ARG A 119 4.29 -4.72 15.15
CA ARG A 119 2.91 -4.36 14.79
C ARG A 119 2.84 -2.90 14.36
N CYS A 120 1.98 -2.62 13.39
CA CYS A 120 1.59 -1.25 13.09
C CYS A 120 0.73 -0.70 14.24
N PRO A 121 1.13 0.41 14.89
CA PRO A 121 0.29 1.06 15.88
C PRO A 121 -1.07 1.40 15.28
N GLY A 122 -2.16 0.96 15.92
CA GLY A 122 -3.53 1.19 15.42
C GLY A 122 -3.90 0.42 14.15
N GLY A 123 -3.04 -0.43 13.60
CA GLY A 123 -3.29 -1.15 12.35
C GLY A 123 -3.43 -0.21 11.14
N CYS A 124 -4.19 -0.64 10.13
CA CYS A 124 -4.52 0.19 8.98
C CYS A 124 -5.57 1.24 9.36
N HIS A 125 -5.23 2.53 9.22
CA HIS A 125 -6.13 3.65 9.54
C HIS A 125 -5.66 4.97 8.88
N CYS A 126 -6.49 6.02 8.96
CA CYS A 126 -6.10 7.38 8.56
C CYS A 126 -5.04 7.93 9.51
N ALA A 127 -3.95 8.47 8.98
CA ALA A 127 -2.87 8.98 9.82
C ALA A 127 -3.36 10.09 10.78
N GLY A 128 -3.14 9.88 12.08
CA GLY A 128 -3.62 10.78 13.14
C GLY A 128 -5.14 10.81 13.29
N GLY A 129 -5.88 9.82 12.76
CA GLY A 129 -7.34 9.80 12.77
C GLY A 129 -7.98 10.89 11.91
N ASN A 130 -7.24 11.45 10.94
CA ASN A 130 -7.67 12.61 10.15
C ASN A 130 -7.86 12.27 8.67
N CYS A 131 -9.05 12.52 8.13
CA CYS A 131 -9.40 12.24 6.74
C CYS A 131 -8.63 13.09 5.70
N HIS A 132 -8.03 14.20 6.12
CA HIS A 132 -7.15 15.02 5.28
C HIS A 132 -5.73 14.44 5.17
N ASN A 133 -5.39 13.46 5.99
CA ASN A 133 -4.16 12.72 5.84
C ASN A 133 -4.43 11.42 5.10
N ARG A 134 -3.40 10.93 4.41
CA ARG A 134 -3.42 9.61 3.80
C ARG A 134 -3.39 8.50 4.84
N SER A 135 -3.69 7.29 4.41
CA SER A 135 -3.66 6.12 5.26
C SER A 135 -2.24 5.74 5.70
N THR A 136 -2.11 5.05 6.83
CA THR A 136 -0.87 4.41 7.31
C THR A 136 -1.12 2.91 7.44
N CYS A 137 -0.11 2.08 7.16
CA CYS A 137 -0.16 0.63 7.33
C CYS A 137 -1.27 -0.11 6.55
N CYS A 138 -1.84 0.52 5.53
CA CYS A 138 -2.93 -0.04 4.74
C CYS A 138 -2.47 -0.65 3.42
N ASN A 139 -1.34 -0.16 2.90
CA ASN A 139 -0.81 -0.58 1.62
C ASN A 139 0.40 -1.47 1.85
N VAL A 140 0.60 -2.40 0.92
CA VAL A 140 1.79 -3.23 0.86
C VAL A 140 2.41 -2.94 -0.51
N PHE A 141 3.45 -2.10 -0.54
CA PHE A 141 4.06 -1.63 -1.79
C PHE A 141 5.41 -2.30 -2.02
N ARG A 142 5.76 -2.55 -3.29
CA ARG A 142 6.71 -3.61 -3.69
C ARG A 142 7.93 -3.12 -4.49
N TYR A 143 8.37 -1.89 -4.30
CA TYR A 143 9.69 -1.49 -4.79
C TYR A 143 10.77 -2.05 -3.87
N GLY A 144 10.86 -3.38 -3.75
CA GLY A 144 11.66 -4.09 -2.74
C GLY A 144 13.17 -4.08 -3.00
N GLN A 145 13.72 -2.97 -3.49
CA GLN A 145 15.15 -2.86 -3.80
C GLN A 145 16.03 -2.42 -2.63
N CYS A 146 15.46 -2.20 -1.45
CA CYS A 146 16.21 -1.87 -0.24
C CYS A 146 16.04 -2.97 0.80
N ASN A 147 17.10 -3.27 1.55
CA ASN A 147 17.07 -4.28 2.62
C ASN A 147 16.52 -5.63 2.14
N THR A 148 16.94 -6.09 0.95
CA THR A 148 16.46 -7.32 0.30
C THR A 148 16.71 -8.60 1.11
N HIS A 149 17.57 -8.54 2.12
CA HIS A 149 17.81 -9.62 3.08
C HIS A 149 16.65 -9.82 4.07
N ILE A 150 15.76 -8.84 4.23
CA ILE A 150 14.57 -8.93 5.06
C ILE A 150 13.49 -9.67 4.28
N GLY A 151 13.18 -10.89 4.71
CA GLY A 151 12.19 -11.74 4.05
C GLY A 151 10.75 -11.27 4.24
N GLY A 152 9.94 -11.48 3.21
CA GLY A 152 8.50 -11.20 3.21
C GLY A 152 8.16 -9.78 2.75
N VAL A 153 6.86 -9.49 2.68
CA VAL A 153 6.37 -8.15 2.37
C VAL A 153 5.47 -7.69 3.50
N THR A 154 5.77 -6.52 4.04
CA THR A 154 5.05 -5.92 5.17
C THR A 154 4.43 -4.60 4.76
N GLU A 155 3.50 -4.13 5.58
CA GLU A 155 2.74 -2.92 5.36
C GLU A 155 3.65 -1.69 5.32
N VAL A 156 3.39 -0.78 4.38
CA VAL A 156 4.02 0.53 4.33
C VAL A 156 3.42 1.39 5.44
N VAL A 157 4.27 1.72 6.41
CA VAL A 157 3.93 2.59 7.54
C VAL A 157 3.78 4.01 7.03
N CYS A 158 4.78 4.52 6.33
CA CYS A 158 4.79 5.88 5.81
C CYS A 158 5.84 6.04 4.71
N ARG A 159 5.84 7.21 4.06
CA ARG A 159 6.80 7.57 3.01
C ARG A 159 7.72 8.69 3.45
N VAL A 160 9.01 8.55 3.17
CA VAL A 160 10.02 9.60 3.34
C VAL A 160 10.28 10.25 1.99
N ILE A 161 10.52 11.56 2.02
CA ILE A 161 10.97 12.32 0.84
C ILE A 161 12.47 12.64 0.94
N LYS A 162 13.22 12.41 -0.13
CA LYS A 162 14.60 12.90 -0.29
C LYS A 162 14.75 13.61 -1.63
N CYS A 163 15.68 14.56 -1.69
CA CYS A 163 16.05 15.28 -2.93
C CYS A 163 17.29 14.69 -3.60
N VAL A 164 17.95 13.76 -2.91
CA VAL A 164 19.10 13.01 -3.38
C VAL A 164 18.65 11.56 -3.58
N ASN A 165 19.26 10.89 -4.56
CA ASN A 165 18.93 9.53 -4.91
C ASN A 165 19.19 8.58 -3.71
N PRO A 166 18.21 7.79 -3.25
CA PRO A 166 18.36 6.91 -2.11
C PRO A 166 19.50 5.89 -2.25
N CYS A 167 19.87 5.47 -3.45
CA CYS A 167 21.01 4.57 -3.64
C CYS A 167 22.37 5.22 -3.37
N GLU A 168 22.45 6.56 -3.37
CA GLU A 168 23.65 7.31 -2.96
C GLU A 168 23.66 7.58 -1.45
N LEU A 169 22.48 7.52 -0.81
CA LEU A 169 22.30 7.76 0.62
C LEU A 169 22.40 6.48 1.46
N TYR A 170 22.04 5.33 0.87
CA TYR A 170 21.93 4.06 1.56
C TYR A 170 22.61 2.95 0.76
N ASP A 171 23.62 2.33 1.36
CA ASP A 171 24.39 1.21 0.80
C ASP A 171 23.56 -0.07 0.62
N PHE A 172 22.49 -0.22 1.40
CA PHE A 172 21.56 -1.35 1.34
C PHE A 172 20.44 -1.20 0.30
N CYS A 173 20.48 -0.16 -0.55
CA CYS A 173 19.52 0.07 -1.63
C CYS A 173 20.17 -0.08 -3.00
N ASP A 174 19.54 -0.82 -3.91
CA ASP A 174 20.04 -0.90 -5.28
C ASP A 174 19.82 0.42 -6.08
N CYS A 175 20.65 0.61 -7.10
CA CYS A 175 20.66 1.79 -7.95
C CYS A 175 19.69 1.73 -9.14
N THR A 176 18.86 0.69 -9.25
CA THR A 176 17.93 0.53 -10.37
C THR A 176 16.78 1.52 -10.23
N PRO A 177 16.68 2.54 -11.11
CA PRO A 177 15.69 3.57 -10.94
C PRO A 177 14.27 3.01 -11.14
N LYS A 178 13.40 3.31 -10.18
CA LYS A 178 11.94 3.16 -10.31
C LYS A 178 11.31 4.52 -10.47
N VAL A 179 10.32 4.66 -11.35
CA VAL A 179 9.65 5.94 -11.63
C VAL A 179 8.16 5.78 -11.43
N ASP A 180 7.56 6.67 -10.66
CA ASP A 180 6.10 6.79 -10.51
C ASP A 180 5.71 8.25 -10.36
N ASN A 181 5.24 8.83 -11.47
CA ASN A 181 4.85 10.23 -11.54
C ASN A 181 3.44 10.50 -11.01
N LEU A 182 2.64 9.48 -10.68
CA LEU A 182 1.33 9.68 -10.04
C LEU A 182 1.49 10.32 -8.65
N THR A 183 2.63 10.06 -8.02
CA THR A 183 2.95 10.57 -6.68
C THR A 183 3.49 12.01 -6.68
N CYS A 184 3.81 12.58 -7.84
CA CYS A 184 4.44 13.91 -7.95
C CYS A 184 3.65 15.03 -7.27
N GLY A 185 2.31 14.99 -7.32
CA GLY A 185 1.45 16.00 -6.69
C GLY A 185 1.27 15.82 -5.18
N HIS A 186 1.89 14.81 -4.58
CA HIS A 186 1.67 14.49 -3.16
C HIS A 186 2.49 15.42 -2.26
N GLU A 187 1.79 16.12 -1.37
CA GLU A 187 2.39 17.05 -0.40
C GLU A 187 1.89 16.81 1.02
N ALA A 188 2.71 17.20 2.00
CA ALA A 188 2.33 17.40 3.38
C ALA A 188 2.91 18.73 3.87
N THR A 189 2.23 19.36 4.83
CA THR A 189 2.66 20.65 5.42
C THR A 189 4.00 20.55 6.16
N CYS A 190 4.38 19.35 6.60
CA CYS A 190 5.63 19.08 7.30
C CYS A 190 6.82 18.79 6.36
N LEU A 191 6.65 18.97 5.04
CA LEU A 191 7.68 18.84 4.00
C LEU A 191 7.81 20.16 3.23
#